data_AF-A0A522W7S3-F1
#
_entry.id   AF-A0A522W7S3-F1
#
_cell.length_a   1.000
_cell.length_b   1.000
_cell.length_c   1.000
_cell.angle_alpha   90.00
_cell.angle_beta   90.00
_cell.angle_gamma   90.00
#
_symmetry.space_group_name_H-M   'P 1'
#
loop_
_entity.id
_entity.type
_entity.pdbx_description
1 polymer ?
#
loop_
_entity_poly.entity_id
_entity_poly.type
_entity_poly.pdbx_seq_one_letter_code
_entity_poly.pdbx_strand_id
1 'polypeptide(L)'
;MTQIDFIQSLHASTKRNYVERVTAHDKADCAAIAKQWGRDYWDGERHLGYGGYRYDGRWRQLAERMAAHYGLKPGMRILDVGCGKGFLLYEFTQAVPGIEVAGLDISAYGIENAKEEVKPFLRTGDARRLPYGDNEFDFVVSLGTLHNLPVEGVMEAVREIERVGKGPAKYIMVESYRNEREKANLLYWQLTCESFHRPESWAWLYAQAGYTGDYGFIYFE
;
A
#
# COMPACT_ATOMS: atom_id res chain seq x y z
N MET A 1 -15.25 -10.11 -4.53
CA MET A 1 -13.81 -9.94 -4.80
C MET A 1 -13.53 -10.07 -6.30
N THR A 2 -13.04 -8.99 -6.90
CA THR A 2 -12.55 -8.96 -8.29
C THR A 2 -11.08 -8.56 -8.31
N GLN A 3 -10.29 -9.17 -9.20
CA GLN A 3 -8.93 -8.68 -9.45
C GLN A 3 -8.98 -7.50 -10.43
N ILE A 4 -8.45 -6.34 -10.03
CA ILE A 4 -8.45 -5.11 -10.84
C ILE A 4 -7.03 -4.55 -10.91
N ASP A 5 -6.59 -4.17 -12.12
CA ASP A 5 -5.29 -3.50 -12.30
C ASP A 5 -5.41 -1.98 -12.28
N PHE A 6 -5.18 -1.40 -11.10
CA PHE A 6 -4.97 0.04 -10.97
C PHE A 6 -3.50 0.46 -11.02
N ILE A 7 -2.56 -0.41 -10.62
CA ILE A 7 -1.18 -0.01 -10.24
C ILE A 7 -0.11 -0.62 -11.15
N GLN A 8 -0.29 -1.83 -11.68
CA GLN A 8 0.78 -2.54 -12.40
C GLN A 8 1.27 -1.73 -13.60
N SER A 9 0.36 -1.08 -14.33
CA SER A 9 0.71 -0.19 -15.44
C SER A 9 1.62 0.97 -15.02
N LEU A 10 1.40 1.59 -13.85
CA LEU A 10 2.32 2.60 -13.31
C LEU A 10 3.65 1.98 -12.90
N HIS A 11 3.64 0.80 -12.28
CA HIS A 11 4.84 0.11 -11.81
C HIS A 11 5.79 -0.32 -12.95
N ALA A 12 5.22 -0.80 -14.06
CA ALA A 12 5.94 -1.30 -15.23
C ALA A 12 6.65 -0.19 -16.04
N SER A 13 6.32 1.09 -15.81
CA SER A 13 6.94 2.22 -16.51
C SER A 13 8.43 2.42 -16.20
N THR A 14 8.91 1.83 -15.10
CA THR A 14 10.30 1.99 -14.62
C THR A 14 11.15 0.78 -15.01
N LYS A 15 12.29 1.01 -15.67
CA LYS A 15 13.30 -0.03 -15.92
C LYS A 15 14.12 -0.31 -14.66
N ARG A 16 14.39 -1.58 -14.38
CA ARG A 16 15.08 -2.03 -13.15
C ARG A 16 16.24 -2.96 -13.51
N ASN A 17 17.38 -2.76 -12.87
CA ASN A 17 18.48 -3.72 -12.89
C ASN A 17 18.45 -4.53 -11.59
N TYR A 18 17.72 -5.65 -11.60
CA TYR A 18 17.51 -6.44 -10.39
C TYR A 18 18.79 -7.07 -9.84
N VAL A 19 19.69 -7.52 -10.73
CA VAL A 19 20.95 -8.19 -10.33
C VAL A 19 21.90 -7.19 -9.68
N GLU A 20 22.11 -6.03 -10.31
CA GLU A 20 22.99 -4.99 -9.76
C GLU A 20 22.53 -4.54 -8.37
N ARG A 21 21.22 -4.41 -8.16
CA ARG A 21 20.64 -4.04 -6.86
C ARG A 21 21.02 -5.02 -5.74
N VAL A 22 21.25 -6.30 -6.06
CA VAL A 22 21.64 -7.34 -5.09
C VAL A 22 23.15 -7.42 -4.94
N THR A 23 23.92 -7.22 -6.01
CA THR A 23 25.39 -7.34 -5.94
C THR A 23 26.08 -6.11 -5.38
N ALA A 24 25.42 -4.95 -5.37
CA ALA A 24 26.01 -3.70 -4.92
C ALA A 24 26.04 -3.51 -3.39
N HIS A 25 25.10 -4.13 -2.66
CA HIS A 25 24.94 -3.95 -1.22
C HIS A 25 24.46 -5.24 -0.55
N ASP A 26 24.81 -5.43 0.73
CA ASP A 26 24.26 -6.54 1.51
C ASP A 26 22.75 -6.33 1.73
N LYS A 27 21.94 -7.22 1.15
CA LYS A 27 20.48 -7.10 1.17
C LYS A 27 19.88 -7.33 2.55
N ALA A 28 20.49 -8.16 3.39
CA ALA A 28 19.98 -8.40 4.73
C ALA A 28 20.15 -7.15 5.60
N ASP A 29 21.31 -6.48 5.51
CA ASP A 29 21.56 -5.23 6.22
C ASP A 29 20.62 -4.11 5.71
N CYS A 30 20.44 -4.00 4.39
CA CYS A 30 19.49 -3.06 3.80
C CYS A 30 18.06 -3.31 4.31
N ALA A 31 17.64 -4.57 4.38
CA ALA A 31 16.32 -4.96 4.87
C ALA A 31 16.12 -4.61 6.36
N ALA A 32 17.14 -4.85 7.20
CA ALA A 32 17.09 -4.52 8.62
C ALA A 32 16.87 -3.02 8.87
N ILE A 33 17.47 -2.16 8.03
CA ILE A 33 17.25 -0.71 8.08
C ILE A 33 15.87 -0.35 7.51
N ALA A 34 15.51 -0.90 6.34
CA ALA A 34 14.25 -0.61 5.67
C ALA A 34 13.02 -0.93 6.54
N LYS A 35 13.07 -2.04 7.29
CA LYS A 35 12.00 -2.48 8.20
C LYS A 35 11.80 -1.59 9.43
N GLN A 36 12.65 -0.60 9.65
CA GLN A 36 12.42 0.43 10.68
C GLN A 36 11.43 1.50 10.21
N TRP A 37 11.13 1.55 8.90
CA TRP A 37 10.20 2.51 8.29
C TRP A 37 10.55 3.98 8.59
N GLY A 38 11.79 4.26 8.98
CA GLY A 38 12.26 5.58 9.37
C GLY A 38 12.78 6.41 8.20
N ARG A 39 13.53 7.47 8.51
CA ARG A 39 14.12 8.39 7.54
C ARG A 39 14.82 7.66 6.40
N ASP A 40 15.63 6.65 6.69
CA ASP A 40 16.44 5.99 5.66
C ASP A 40 15.60 5.24 4.62
N TYR A 41 14.49 4.64 5.05
CA TYR A 41 13.54 4.01 4.15
C TYR A 41 12.87 5.04 3.21
N TRP A 42 12.44 6.18 3.75
CA TRP A 42 11.67 7.17 2.97
C TRP A 42 12.57 8.09 2.14
N ASP A 43 13.58 8.69 2.76
CA ASP A 43 14.39 9.80 2.23
C ASP A 43 15.90 9.56 2.33
N GLY A 44 16.32 8.35 2.70
CA GLY A 44 17.72 7.94 2.67
C GLY A 44 18.20 7.53 1.27
N GLU A 45 19.16 6.63 1.23
CA GLU A 45 19.70 6.10 -0.02
C GLU A 45 18.75 5.12 -0.69
N ARG A 46 18.78 5.06 -2.03
CA ARG A 46 17.84 4.27 -2.83
C ARG A 46 17.89 2.76 -2.56
N HIS A 47 19.03 2.27 -2.06
CA HIS A 47 19.20 0.85 -1.71
C HIS A 47 18.56 0.48 -0.37
N LEU A 48 18.17 1.47 0.47
CA LEU A 48 17.53 1.29 1.78
C LEU A 48 16.01 1.44 1.75
N GLY A 49 15.42 1.83 0.62
CA GLY A 49 13.98 2.03 0.49
C GLY A 49 13.61 2.84 -0.75
N TYR A 50 12.75 3.85 -0.56
CA TYR A 50 12.28 4.74 -1.63
C TYR A 50 13.37 5.66 -2.20
N GLY A 51 14.35 6.06 -1.39
CA GLY A 51 15.45 6.91 -1.85
C GLY A 51 15.06 8.36 -2.13
N GLY A 52 14.10 8.91 -1.37
CA GLY A 52 13.57 10.26 -1.59
C GLY A 52 12.12 10.26 -2.04
N TYR A 53 11.21 9.76 -1.21
CA TYR A 53 9.78 9.75 -1.52
C TYR A 53 9.18 11.14 -1.35
N ARG A 54 9.16 11.91 -2.44
CA ARG A 54 8.64 13.28 -2.50
C ARG A 54 7.35 13.30 -3.31
N TYR A 55 6.51 14.28 -3.01
CA TYR A 55 5.31 14.52 -3.79
C TYR A 55 5.67 15.03 -5.19
N ASP A 56 5.19 14.33 -6.22
CA ASP A 56 5.43 14.61 -7.64
C ASP A 56 4.15 14.55 -8.48
N GLY A 57 2.98 14.43 -7.84
CA GLY A 57 1.67 14.35 -8.49
C GLY A 57 1.37 13.01 -9.19
N ARG A 58 2.25 12.01 -9.08
CA ARG A 58 2.10 10.72 -9.81
C ARG A 58 0.84 9.93 -9.44
N TRP A 59 0.25 10.23 -8.28
CA TRP A 59 -0.90 9.52 -7.75
C TRP A 59 -2.24 10.10 -8.24
N ARG A 60 -2.24 11.25 -8.94
CA ARG A 60 -3.46 11.93 -9.42
C ARG A 60 -4.35 11.04 -10.27
N GLN A 61 -3.78 10.46 -11.34
CA GLN A 61 -4.53 9.61 -12.27
C GLN A 61 -5.07 8.35 -11.58
N LEU A 62 -4.35 7.83 -10.59
CA LEU A 62 -4.80 6.69 -9.81
C LEU A 62 -6.03 7.06 -8.96
N ALA A 63 -5.95 8.18 -8.23
CA ALA A 63 -7.06 8.65 -7.39
C ALA A 63 -8.32 8.89 -8.23
N GLU A 64 -8.19 9.50 -9.42
CA GLU A 64 -9.32 9.72 -10.35
C GLU A 64 -9.93 8.41 -10.84
N ARG A 65 -9.10 7.43 -11.22
CA ARG A 65 -9.57 6.11 -11.69
C ARG A 65 -10.29 5.35 -10.57
N MET A 66 -9.76 5.35 -9.36
CA MET A 66 -10.39 4.72 -8.19
C MET A 66 -11.69 5.44 -7.82
N ALA A 67 -11.69 6.78 -7.81
CA ALA A 67 -12.87 7.58 -7.53
C ALA A 67 -14.01 7.30 -8.51
N ALA A 68 -13.69 7.23 -9.80
CA ALA A 68 -14.67 6.87 -10.83
C ALA A 68 -15.19 5.44 -10.67
N HIS A 69 -14.30 4.48 -10.40
CA HIS A 69 -14.67 3.07 -10.26
C HIS A 69 -15.58 2.79 -9.05
N TYR A 70 -15.24 3.35 -7.89
CA TYR A 70 -16.00 3.16 -6.65
C TYR A 70 -17.13 4.19 -6.48
N GLY A 71 -17.32 5.09 -7.43
CA GLY A 71 -18.37 6.11 -7.40
C GLY A 71 -18.25 7.06 -6.21
N LEU A 72 -17.01 7.45 -5.87
CA LEU A 72 -16.71 8.31 -4.72
C LEU A 72 -17.27 9.71 -4.92
N LYS A 73 -17.84 10.28 -3.85
CA LYS A 73 -18.57 11.56 -3.88
C LYS A 73 -18.18 12.43 -2.68
N PRO A 74 -18.39 13.76 -2.76
CA PRO A 74 -18.23 14.64 -1.61
C PRO A 74 -19.01 14.13 -0.39
N GLY A 75 -18.43 14.22 0.80
CA GLY A 75 -18.99 13.73 2.05
C GLY A 75 -18.78 12.23 2.33
N MET A 76 -18.26 11.45 1.38
CA MET A 76 -17.81 10.08 1.66
C MET A 76 -16.47 10.07 2.39
N ARG A 77 -16.24 9.02 3.18
CA ARG A 77 -15.04 8.86 4.01
C ARG A 77 -14.13 7.76 3.45
N ILE A 78 -12.87 8.10 3.22
CA ILE A 78 -11.83 7.18 2.73
C ILE A 78 -10.82 6.89 3.85
N LEU A 79 -10.42 5.62 3.99
CA LEU A 79 -9.26 5.21 4.77
C LEU A 79 -8.17 4.64 3.86
N ASP A 80 -6.93 5.13 4.00
CA ASP A 80 -5.74 4.49 3.44
C ASP A 80 -4.92 3.81 4.55
N VAL A 81 -4.78 2.48 4.46
CA VAL A 81 -4.08 1.61 5.42
C VAL A 81 -2.65 1.36 4.94
N GLY A 82 -1.69 1.89 5.67
CA GLY A 82 -0.30 2.08 5.25
C GLY A 82 -0.15 3.27 4.31
N CYS A 83 -0.66 4.43 4.72
CA CYS A 83 -0.73 5.62 3.86
C CYS A 83 0.64 6.29 3.58
N GLY A 84 1.70 5.90 4.31
CA GLY A 84 3.01 6.52 4.27
C GLY A 84 2.93 8.04 4.48
N LYS A 85 3.43 8.78 3.50
CA LYS A 85 3.39 10.26 3.46
C LYS A 85 2.04 10.86 3.03
N GLY A 86 0.99 10.05 2.86
CA GLY A 86 -0.38 10.49 2.58
C GLY A 86 -0.58 11.10 1.19
N PHE A 87 0.33 10.90 0.24
CA PHE A 87 0.22 11.53 -1.09
C PHE A 87 -1.01 11.07 -1.88
N LEU A 88 -1.41 9.80 -1.75
CA LEU A 88 -2.64 9.31 -2.39
C LEU A 88 -3.88 9.94 -1.77
N LEU A 89 -3.95 10.03 -0.44
CA LEU A 89 -5.04 10.72 0.26
C LEU A 89 -5.16 12.17 -0.17
N TYR A 90 -4.03 12.87 -0.33
CA TYR A 90 -4.06 14.22 -0.89
C TYR A 90 -4.69 14.22 -2.29
N GLU A 91 -4.27 13.33 -3.19
CA GLU A 91 -4.86 13.27 -4.53
C GLU A 91 -6.36 12.93 -4.53
N PHE A 92 -6.86 12.14 -3.58
CA PHE A 92 -8.30 11.96 -3.42
C PHE A 92 -9.02 13.27 -3.13
N THR A 93 -8.46 14.13 -2.26
CA THR A 93 -9.05 15.47 -2.00
C THR A 93 -9.10 16.36 -3.23
N GLN A 94 -8.17 16.16 -4.17
CA GLN A 94 -8.10 16.92 -5.41
C GLN A 94 -8.97 16.32 -6.52
N ALA A 95 -9.16 15.00 -6.54
CA ALA A 95 -10.00 14.29 -7.49
C ALA A 95 -11.48 14.41 -7.14
N VAL A 96 -11.82 14.44 -5.85
CA VAL A 96 -13.19 14.55 -5.33
C VAL A 96 -13.25 15.65 -4.27
N PRO A 97 -13.44 16.92 -4.66
CA PRO A 97 -13.53 18.02 -3.71
C PRO A 97 -14.62 17.78 -2.66
N GLY A 98 -14.25 17.84 -1.37
CA GLY A 98 -15.17 17.59 -0.25
C GLY A 98 -15.25 16.13 0.19
N ILE A 99 -14.43 15.23 -0.35
CA ILE A 99 -14.19 13.92 0.25
C ILE A 99 -13.48 14.06 1.60
N GLU A 100 -13.83 13.21 2.55
CA GLU A 100 -13.16 13.13 3.84
C GLU A 100 -12.10 12.01 3.80
N VAL A 101 -10.90 12.31 4.28
CA VAL A 101 -9.77 11.37 4.26
C VAL A 101 -9.32 11.03 5.67
N ALA A 102 -8.87 9.80 5.85
CA ALA A 102 -8.12 9.34 7.01
C ALA A 102 -6.99 8.43 6.54
N GLY A 103 -5.88 8.44 7.27
CA GLY A 103 -4.75 7.55 6.98
C GLY A 103 -4.17 6.97 8.25
N LEU A 104 -3.67 5.74 8.14
CA LEU A 104 -2.94 5.07 9.19
C LEU A 104 -1.66 4.48 8.62
N ASP A 105 -0.53 4.66 9.30
CA ASP A 105 0.74 4.05 8.92
C ASP A 105 1.59 3.74 10.16
N ILE A 106 2.44 2.71 10.10
CA ILE A 106 3.35 2.37 11.20
C ILE A 106 4.50 3.38 11.32
N SER A 107 4.81 4.08 10.23
CA SER A 107 5.88 5.05 10.11
C SER A 107 5.51 6.40 10.69
N ALA A 108 6.01 6.68 11.91
CA ALA A 108 5.96 8.03 12.46
C ALA A 108 6.66 9.05 11.53
N TYR A 109 7.81 8.71 10.97
CA TYR A 109 8.55 9.58 10.04
C TYR A 109 7.73 9.91 8.78
N GLY A 110 7.04 8.92 8.23
CA GLY A 110 6.18 9.09 7.04
C GLY A 110 5.06 10.08 7.31
N ILE A 111 4.40 9.97 8.46
CA ILE A 111 3.33 10.87 8.89
C ILE A 111 3.86 12.28 9.20
N GLU A 112 5.00 12.38 9.88
CA GLU A 112 5.65 13.67 10.17
C GLU A 112 6.05 14.42 8.90
N ASN A 113 6.41 13.69 7.83
CA ASN A 113 6.80 14.22 6.53
C ASN A 113 5.69 14.07 5.47
N ALA A 114 4.45 13.88 5.92
CA ALA A 114 3.30 13.84 5.05
C ALA A 114 2.96 15.24 4.51
N LYS A 115 2.08 15.27 3.51
CA LYS A 115 1.60 16.53 2.96
C LYS A 115 0.73 17.27 3.99
N GLU A 116 1.04 18.54 4.25
CA GLU A 116 0.42 19.33 5.33
C GLU A 116 -1.11 19.40 5.25
N GLU A 117 -1.68 19.37 4.04
CA GLU A 117 -3.12 19.42 3.83
C GLU A 117 -3.87 18.18 4.35
N VAL A 118 -3.20 17.03 4.43
CA VAL A 118 -3.82 15.77 4.89
C VAL A 118 -3.27 15.28 6.22
N LYS A 119 -2.08 15.76 6.61
CA LYS A 119 -1.37 15.36 7.83
C LYS A 119 -2.24 15.38 9.12
N PRO A 120 -3.13 16.36 9.36
CA PRO A 120 -4.03 16.33 10.53
C PRO A 120 -4.98 15.13 10.59
N PHE A 121 -5.20 14.44 9.47
CA PHE A 121 -6.08 13.28 9.35
C PHE A 121 -5.33 11.94 9.33
N LEU A 122 -4.00 11.97 9.47
CA LEU A 122 -3.15 10.80 9.52
C LEU A 122 -2.80 10.43 10.95
N ARG A 123 -2.62 9.14 11.22
CA ARG A 123 -2.29 8.64 12.56
C ARG A 123 -1.27 7.51 12.51
N THR A 124 -0.33 7.52 13.44
CA THR A 124 0.60 6.40 13.59
C THR A 124 -0.14 5.23 14.21
N GLY A 125 -0.05 4.04 13.61
CA GLY A 125 -0.75 2.87 14.10
C GLY A 125 -0.42 1.60 13.34
N ASP A 126 -0.94 0.49 13.84
CA ASP A 126 -0.72 -0.84 13.26
C ASP A 126 -1.93 -1.25 12.42
N ALA A 127 -1.70 -1.68 11.17
CA ALA A 127 -2.75 -2.14 10.28
C ALA A 127 -3.52 -3.35 10.84
N ARG A 128 -2.92 -4.12 11.75
CA ARG A 128 -3.53 -5.26 12.44
C ARG A 128 -4.57 -4.87 13.48
N ARG A 129 -4.61 -3.59 13.89
CA ARG A 129 -5.52 -3.04 14.91
C ARG A 129 -5.88 -1.59 14.58
N LEU A 130 -6.88 -1.41 13.75
CA LEU A 130 -7.32 -0.10 13.29
C LEU A 130 -8.15 0.61 14.38
N PRO A 131 -7.81 1.85 14.77
CA PRO A 131 -8.49 2.59 15.83
C PRO A 131 -9.78 3.28 15.33
N TYR A 132 -10.58 2.54 14.56
CA TYR A 132 -11.80 3.00 13.92
C TYR A 132 -12.96 2.04 14.23
N GLY A 133 -14.18 2.58 14.20
CA GLY A 133 -15.41 1.81 14.38
C GLY A 133 -15.71 0.90 13.19
N ASP A 134 -16.66 -0.01 13.40
CA ASP A 134 -17.17 -0.87 12.35
C ASP A 134 -17.93 -0.03 11.32
N ASN A 135 -17.81 -0.37 10.03
CA ASN A 135 -18.52 0.31 8.94
C ASN A 135 -18.37 1.84 8.96
N GLU A 136 -17.18 2.33 9.28
CA GLU A 136 -16.89 3.76 9.39
C GLU A 136 -16.59 4.42 8.04
N PHE A 137 -15.99 3.68 7.10
CA PHE A 137 -15.50 4.20 5.83
C PHE A 137 -16.31 3.72 4.63
N ASP A 138 -16.57 4.63 3.70
CA ASP A 138 -17.22 4.34 2.42
C ASP A 138 -16.26 3.68 1.42
N PHE A 139 -14.96 3.93 1.56
CA PHE A 139 -13.91 3.27 0.78
C PHE A 139 -12.66 3.03 1.64
N VAL A 140 -12.13 1.81 1.60
CA VAL A 140 -10.88 1.45 2.29
C VAL A 140 -9.86 0.98 1.27
N VAL A 141 -8.68 1.61 1.24
CA VAL A 141 -7.60 1.27 0.32
C VAL A 141 -6.34 0.89 1.10
N SER A 142 -5.57 -0.05 0.57
CA SER A 142 -4.22 -0.32 1.06
C SER A 142 -3.32 -0.68 -0.11
N LEU A 143 -2.27 0.11 -0.33
CA LEU A 143 -1.36 -0.06 -1.46
C LEU A 143 0.06 -0.38 -0.98
N GLY A 144 0.50 -1.61 -1.23
CA GLY A 144 1.89 -1.98 -1.01
C GLY A 144 2.27 -2.15 0.47
N THR A 145 1.27 -2.34 1.35
CA THR A 145 1.46 -2.43 2.81
C THR A 145 1.44 -3.86 3.30
N LEU A 146 0.38 -4.62 2.98
CA LEU A 146 0.07 -5.90 3.64
C LEU A 146 1.13 -6.99 3.42
N HIS A 147 1.82 -7.00 2.29
CA HIS A 147 2.88 -7.98 2.03
C HIS A 147 4.11 -7.81 2.94
N ASN A 148 4.22 -6.69 3.65
CA ASN A 148 5.27 -6.45 4.65
C ASN A 148 4.93 -7.06 6.02
N LEU A 149 3.74 -7.62 6.19
CA LEU A 149 3.34 -8.32 7.40
C LEU A 149 3.64 -9.82 7.26
N PRO A 150 3.93 -10.52 8.37
CA PRO A 150 3.88 -11.98 8.37
C PRO A 150 2.45 -12.46 8.08
N VAL A 151 2.28 -13.72 7.70
CA VAL A 151 0.99 -14.23 7.18
C VAL A 151 -0.15 -14.07 8.18
N GLU A 152 0.09 -14.24 9.47
CA GLU A 152 -0.90 -13.99 10.52
C GLU A 152 -1.27 -12.51 10.61
N GLY A 153 -0.30 -11.60 10.42
CA GLY A 153 -0.53 -10.16 10.39
C GLY A 153 -1.31 -9.72 9.16
N VAL A 154 -1.09 -10.36 8.00
CA VAL A 154 -1.94 -10.19 6.81
C VAL A 154 -3.39 -10.53 7.16
N MET A 155 -3.62 -11.69 7.79
CA MET A 155 -4.98 -12.12 8.15
C MET A 155 -5.66 -11.16 9.13
N GLU A 156 -4.93 -10.64 10.11
CA GLU A 156 -5.42 -9.62 11.05
C GLU A 156 -5.77 -8.31 10.33
N ALA A 157 -4.86 -7.78 9.51
CA ALA A 157 -5.05 -6.51 8.80
C ALA A 157 -6.20 -6.58 7.78
N VAL A 158 -6.36 -7.70 7.07
CA VAL A 158 -7.46 -7.90 6.12
C VAL A 158 -8.80 -7.92 6.85
N ARG A 159 -8.89 -8.57 8.02
CA ARG A 159 -10.11 -8.56 8.85
C ARG A 159 -10.45 -7.16 9.34
N GLU A 160 -9.44 -6.38 9.75
CA GLU A 160 -9.65 -4.99 10.16
C GLU A 160 -10.12 -4.11 8.99
N ILE A 161 -9.52 -4.26 7.80
CA ILE A 161 -9.98 -3.58 6.57
C ILE A 161 -11.42 -3.94 6.25
N GLU A 162 -11.79 -5.22 6.38
CA GLU A 162 -13.17 -5.68 6.18
C GLU A 162 -14.12 -5.05 7.20
N ARG A 163 -13.74 -5.04 8.48
CA ARG A 163 -14.54 -4.54 9.61
C ARG A 163 -14.84 -3.04 9.49
N VAL A 164 -13.85 -2.22 9.16
CA VAL A 164 -14.01 -0.75 9.15
C VAL A 164 -14.70 -0.22 7.89
N GLY A 165 -14.79 -1.01 6.82
CA GLY A 165 -15.42 -0.59 5.56
C GLY A 165 -16.89 -1.00 5.47
N LYS A 166 -17.77 -0.04 5.14
CA LYS A 166 -19.25 -0.20 5.08
C LYS A 166 -19.76 -1.26 4.12
N GLY A 167 -18.99 -1.61 3.10
CA GLY A 167 -19.45 -2.44 1.99
C GLY A 167 -18.29 -2.95 1.14
N PRO A 168 -18.53 -3.39 -0.10
CA PRO A 168 -17.51 -4.04 -0.93
C PRO A 168 -16.51 -3.05 -1.54
N ALA A 169 -16.72 -1.74 -1.39
CA ALA A 169 -15.79 -0.71 -1.85
C ALA A 169 -14.53 -0.73 -0.97
N LYS A 170 -13.65 -1.68 -1.27
CA LYS A 170 -12.34 -1.84 -0.63
C LYS A 170 -11.36 -2.30 -1.69
N TYR A 171 -10.11 -1.86 -1.60
CA TYR A 171 -9.07 -2.26 -2.53
C TYR A 171 -7.75 -2.55 -1.82
N ILE A 172 -7.26 -3.78 -1.97
CA ILE A 172 -5.94 -4.19 -1.47
C ILE A 172 -5.02 -4.46 -2.66
N MET A 173 -3.88 -3.77 -2.71
CA MET A 173 -2.82 -4.09 -3.65
C MET A 173 -1.58 -4.58 -2.90
N VAL A 174 -1.11 -5.75 -3.31
CA VAL A 174 0.11 -6.39 -2.79
C VAL A 174 1.03 -6.80 -3.93
N GLU A 175 2.22 -7.24 -3.58
CA GLU A 175 3.18 -7.74 -4.57
C GLU A 175 3.02 -9.24 -4.76
N SER A 176 3.27 -9.70 -5.98
CA SER A 176 3.03 -11.08 -6.38
C SER A 176 3.99 -11.51 -7.49
N TYR A 177 3.95 -12.80 -7.80
CA TYR A 177 4.73 -13.41 -8.88
C TYR A 177 3.93 -14.51 -9.56
N ARG A 178 4.07 -14.63 -10.89
CA ARG A 178 3.39 -15.64 -11.72
C ARG A 178 4.32 -16.78 -12.14
N ASN A 179 5.63 -16.54 -12.09
CA ASN A 179 6.67 -17.48 -12.49
C ASN A 179 7.94 -17.27 -11.65
N GLU A 180 8.91 -18.18 -11.77
CA GLU A 180 10.14 -18.13 -10.98
C GLU A 180 11.04 -16.92 -11.29
N ARG A 181 10.94 -16.35 -12.50
CA ARG A 181 11.68 -15.12 -12.86
C ARG A 181 11.17 -13.93 -12.04
N GLU A 182 9.86 -13.72 -12.04
CA GLU A 182 9.21 -12.67 -11.26
C GLU A 182 9.43 -12.86 -9.76
N LYS A 183 9.39 -14.10 -9.28
CA LYS A 183 9.68 -14.42 -7.88
C LYS A 183 11.09 -14.00 -7.49
N ALA A 184 12.08 -14.36 -8.30
CA ALA A 184 13.46 -13.95 -8.06
C ALA A 184 13.62 -12.42 -8.10
N ASN A 185 13.03 -11.76 -9.11
CA ASN A 185 13.07 -10.30 -9.23
C ASN A 185 12.41 -9.59 -8.02
N LEU A 186 11.28 -10.12 -7.53
CA LEU A 186 10.62 -9.61 -6.32
C LEU A 186 11.55 -9.71 -5.11
N LEU A 187 12.17 -10.86 -4.89
CA LEU A 187 13.12 -11.07 -3.78
C LEU A 187 14.39 -10.22 -3.91
N TYR A 188 14.82 -9.93 -5.14
CA TYR A 188 15.96 -9.05 -5.41
C TYR A 188 15.62 -7.57 -5.22
N TRP A 189 14.38 -7.20 -5.50
CA TRP A 189 13.95 -5.81 -5.42
C TRP A 189 13.54 -5.39 -4.02
N GLN A 190 12.67 -6.19 -3.39
CA GLN A 190 12.05 -5.90 -2.11
C GLN A 190 13.01 -6.02 -0.94
N LEU A 191 12.76 -5.20 0.08
CA LEU A 191 13.54 -5.17 1.32
C LEU A 191 12.70 -5.59 2.52
N THR A 192 11.41 -5.27 2.50
CA THR A 192 10.53 -5.35 3.67
C THR A 192 9.48 -6.45 3.57
N CYS A 193 9.34 -7.08 2.41
CA CYS A 193 8.33 -8.11 2.15
C CYS A 193 8.55 -9.35 3.03
N GLU A 194 7.51 -9.73 3.78
CA GLU A 194 7.49 -10.93 4.64
C GLU A 194 6.51 -11.99 4.13
N SER A 195 5.44 -11.57 3.47
CA SER A 195 4.46 -12.43 2.82
C SER A 195 4.50 -12.21 1.31
N PHE A 196 5.04 -13.19 0.57
CA PHE A 196 5.10 -13.16 -0.90
C PHE A 196 4.46 -14.42 -1.47
N HIS A 197 3.30 -14.25 -2.11
CA HIS A 197 2.48 -15.35 -2.59
C HIS A 197 2.11 -15.19 -4.06
N ARG A 198 1.74 -16.30 -4.71
CA ARG A 198 1.13 -16.27 -6.05
C ARG A 198 -0.29 -15.67 -5.98
N PRO A 199 -0.86 -15.15 -7.09
CA PRO A 199 -2.20 -14.57 -7.09
C PRO A 199 -3.28 -15.45 -6.46
N GLU A 200 -3.25 -16.76 -6.72
CA GLU A 200 -4.26 -17.71 -6.21
C GLU A 200 -4.13 -17.91 -4.69
N SER A 201 -2.91 -17.86 -4.17
CA SER A 201 -2.65 -17.96 -2.73
C SER A 201 -3.05 -16.69 -1.99
N TRP A 202 -2.83 -15.51 -2.58
CA TRP A 202 -3.38 -14.25 -2.05
C TRP A 202 -4.90 -14.27 -2.03
N ALA A 203 -5.54 -14.68 -3.13
CA ALA A 203 -7.00 -14.81 -3.20
C ALA A 203 -7.54 -15.80 -2.15
N TRP A 204 -6.84 -16.91 -1.91
CA TRP A 204 -7.19 -17.86 -0.86
C TRP A 204 -7.10 -17.23 0.54
N LEU A 205 -6.02 -16.50 0.85
CA LEU A 205 -5.87 -15.78 2.13
C LEU A 205 -7.00 -14.77 2.35
N TYR A 206 -7.33 -13.97 1.34
CA TYR A 206 -8.44 -13.02 1.40
C TYR A 206 -9.78 -13.71 1.68
N ALA A 207 -10.05 -14.84 1.02
CA ALA A 207 -11.24 -15.65 1.30
C ALA A 207 -11.26 -16.18 2.74
N GLN A 208 -10.12 -16.67 3.26
CA GLN A 208 -10.02 -17.13 4.66
C GLN A 208 -10.21 -16.00 5.67
N ALA A 209 -9.88 -14.76 5.30
CA ALA A 209 -10.05 -13.58 6.14
C ALA A 209 -11.46 -12.99 6.06
N GLY A 210 -12.32 -13.49 5.17
CA GLY A 210 -13.68 -12.95 4.94
C GLY A 210 -13.69 -11.65 4.15
N TYR A 211 -12.62 -11.32 3.42
CA TYR A 211 -12.54 -10.11 2.63
C TYR A 211 -13.53 -10.13 1.47
N THR A 212 -14.27 -9.04 1.28
CA THR A 212 -15.28 -8.96 0.22
C THR A 212 -14.89 -8.06 -0.95
N GLY A 213 -13.93 -7.16 -0.73
CA GLY A 213 -13.53 -6.13 -1.68
C GLY A 213 -12.69 -6.62 -2.86
N ASP A 214 -12.23 -5.66 -3.65
CA ASP A 214 -11.38 -5.91 -4.81
C ASP A 214 -9.90 -5.91 -4.42
N TYR A 215 -9.08 -6.48 -5.28
CA TYR A 215 -7.65 -6.57 -5.04
C TYR A 215 -6.86 -6.45 -6.34
N GLY A 216 -5.57 -6.15 -6.24
CA GLY A 216 -4.66 -6.08 -7.38
C GLY A 216 -3.25 -6.47 -7.00
N PHE A 217 -2.41 -6.58 -8.02
CA PHE A 217 -1.04 -7.02 -7.85
C PHE A 217 -0.06 -6.12 -8.58
N ILE A 218 1.14 -6.01 -8.02
CA ILE A 218 2.34 -5.60 -8.74
C ILE A 218 3.22 -6.83 -9.00
N TYR A 219 3.78 -6.90 -10.21
CA TYR A 219 4.75 -7.91 -10.63
C TYR A 219 6.08 -7.27 -11.02
N PHE A 220 7.17 -7.98 -10.73
CA PHE A 220 8.53 -7.59 -11.08
C PHE A 220 9.00 -8.35 -12.32
N GLU A 221 8.58 -7.86 -13.48
CA GLU A 221 8.92 -8.40 -14.81
C GLU A 221 10.39 -8.16 -15.19
#